data_AF-A0A6V8PFF6-F1
#
_entry.id   AF-A0A6V8PFF6-F1
#
_cell.length_a   1.000
_cell.length_b   1.000
_cell.length_c   1.000
_cell.angle_alpha   90.00
_cell.angle_beta   90.00
_cell.angle_gamma   90.00
#
_symmetry.space_group_name_H-M   'P 1'
#
loop_
_entity.id
_entity.type
_entity.pdbx_description
1 polymer ?
#
loop_
_entity_poly.entity_id
_entity_poly.type
_entity_poly.pdbx_seq_one_letter_code
_entity_poly.pdbx_strand_id
1 'polypeptide(L)'
;MKELAQKISEIAARARTEEDLKMGVEPLIRERLGVQDGIEVQPEYEKQTGFRGRRDAVYGHLTIEYKKPGELAGEDNINRAAKQLARYLEKASDDATEEALKRVAGVCIDGKLIFFLRYWPAELTHARPLRVKRQLSLFNAEKAEGGFQLLGPYPVTSESLEELFRYLSALRRRPLSPEPLAEEFGPGSQPAQALVGAFYQALTSTDSGLVKALFNQWEYTFGVVYGEETVRAEKDVPELARGYGLPKEAGLRYALFAVHTYFALIMKLIAAEVLSLQQGSFAPSLIGQLPAMGPVELKSQMAELEDGGVFRT
;
A
#
# COMPACT_ATOMS: atom_id res chain seq x y z
N MET A 1 1.65 8.22 -21.28
CA MET A 1 2.16 6.83 -21.30
C MET A 1 2.43 6.34 -22.71
N LYS A 2 1.49 6.48 -23.65
CA LYS A 2 1.69 6.11 -25.06
C LYS A 2 2.93 6.72 -25.73
N GLU A 3 3.15 8.03 -25.54
CA GLU A 3 4.34 8.72 -26.07
C GLU A 3 5.65 8.17 -25.49
N LEU A 4 5.68 7.85 -24.19
CA LEU A 4 6.85 7.27 -23.53
C LEU A 4 7.17 5.88 -24.10
N ALA A 5 6.16 5.01 -24.27
CA ALA A 5 6.35 3.71 -24.89
C ALA A 5 6.92 3.82 -26.31
N GLN A 6 6.43 4.78 -27.09
CA GLN A 6 6.94 5.04 -28.43
C GLN A 6 8.41 5.49 -28.41
N LYS A 7 8.77 6.47 -27.56
CA LYS A 7 10.16 6.93 -27.42
C LYS A 7 11.11 5.79 -27.02
N ILE A 8 10.70 4.94 -26.07
CA ILE A 8 11.49 3.77 -25.65
C ILE A 8 11.68 2.80 -26.82
N SER A 9 10.64 2.55 -27.61
CA SER A 9 10.72 1.69 -28.80
C SER A 9 11.70 2.25 -29.85
N GLU A 10 11.67 3.56 -30.10
CA GLU A 10 12.59 4.25 -31.01
C GLU A 10 14.05 4.17 -30.51
N ILE A 11 14.27 4.31 -29.20
CA ILE A 11 15.59 4.11 -28.58
C ILE A 11 16.05 2.65 -28.75
N ALA A 12 15.18 1.68 -28.48
CA ALA A 12 15.50 0.27 -28.60
C ALA A 12 15.86 -0.15 -30.05
N ALA A 13 15.30 0.54 -31.05
CA ALA A 13 15.62 0.30 -32.45
C ALA A 13 17.03 0.76 -32.85
N ARG A 14 17.59 1.78 -32.17
CA ARG A 14 18.93 2.33 -32.45
C ARG A 14 20.02 1.80 -31.50
N ALA A 15 19.65 1.41 -30.28
CA ALA A 15 20.55 0.94 -29.25
C ALA A 15 21.19 -0.41 -29.65
N ARG A 16 22.50 -0.56 -29.41
CA ARG A 16 23.25 -1.78 -29.73
C ARG A 16 23.73 -2.51 -28.49
N THR A 17 23.88 -1.78 -27.39
CA THR A 17 24.34 -2.27 -26.09
C THR A 17 23.31 -2.00 -25.00
N GLU A 18 23.51 -2.63 -23.84
CA GLU A 18 22.72 -2.36 -22.62
C GLU A 18 22.88 -0.90 -22.17
N GLU A 19 24.09 -0.36 -22.28
CA GLU A 19 24.42 1.02 -21.93
C GLU A 19 23.71 2.02 -22.85
N ASP A 20 23.69 1.78 -24.16
CA ASP A 20 22.95 2.64 -25.11
C ASP A 20 21.47 2.73 -24.75
N LEU A 21 20.88 1.59 -24.36
CA LEU A 21 19.48 1.52 -23.98
C LEU A 21 19.25 2.28 -22.67
N LYS A 22 20.08 2.02 -21.65
CA LYS A 22 20.00 2.72 -20.36
C LYS A 22 20.11 4.23 -20.52
N MET A 23 21.14 4.71 -21.22
CA MET A 23 21.37 6.13 -21.45
C MET A 23 20.22 6.81 -22.21
N GLY A 24 19.50 6.09 -23.05
CA GLY A 24 18.32 6.61 -23.73
C GLY A 24 17.04 6.56 -22.90
N VAL A 25 16.78 5.45 -22.20
CA VAL A 25 15.52 5.17 -21.52
C VAL A 25 15.46 5.80 -20.13
N GLU A 26 16.56 5.74 -19.38
CA GLU A 26 16.59 6.20 -17.99
C GLU A 26 16.23 7.69 -17.84
N PRO A 27 16.73 8.62 -18.68
CA PRO A 27 16.32 10.01 -18.60
C PRO A 27 14.81 10.20 -18.78
N LEU A 28 14.18 9.41 -19.67
CA LEU A 28 12.73 9.48 -19.88
C LEU A 28 11.94 8.97 -18.67
N ILE A 29 12.44 7.93 -17.99
CA ILE A 29 11.85 7.43 -16.74
C ILE A 29 11.97 8.51 -15.66
N ARG A 30 13.16 9.11 -15.50
CA ARG A 30 13.41 10.17 -14.52
C ARG A 30 12.57 11.42 -14.80
N GLU A 31 12.48 11.86 -16.05
CA GLU A 31 11.65 12.98 -16.47
C GLU A 31 10.17 12.72 -16.15
N ARG A 32 9.67 11.53 -16.50
CA ARG A 32 8.28 11.17 -16.25
C ARG A 32 7.95 11.01 -14.77
N LEU A 33 8.89 10.50 -13.98
CA LEU A 33 8.79 10.46 -12.53
C LEU A 33 8.70 11.89 -11.98
N GLY A 34 9.49 12.81 -12.54
CA GLY A 34 9.61 14.19 -12.10
C GLY A 34 10.45 14.30 -10.83
N VAL A 35 10.67 15.53 -10.36
CA VAL A 35 11.24 15.75 -9.02
C VAL A 35 10.19 15.33 -8.01
N GLN A 36 10.38 14.18 -7.38
CA GLN A 36 9.48 13.68 -6.34
C GLN A 36 10.22 13.53 -5.02
N ASP A 37 9.80 14.31 -4.02
CA ASP A 37 10.31 14.20 -2.66
C ASP A 37 10.19 12.76 -2.14
N GLY A 38 11.29 12.23 -1.62
CA GLY A 38 11.37 10.91 -0.99
C GLY A 38 11.73 9.74 -1.91
N ILE A 39 12.09 9.98 -3.18
CA ILE A 39 12.77 9.00 -4.03
C ILE A 39 14.21 9.45 -4.25
N GLU A 40 15.16 8.70 -3.73
CA GLU A 40 16.58 8.91 -3.96
C GLU A 40 17.05 7.96 -5.07
N VAL A 41 17.63 8.51 -6.14
CA VAL A 41 18.25 7.69 -7.19
C VAL A 41 19.67 7.34 -6.73
N GLN A 42 19.94 6.05 -6.54
CA GLN A 42 21.24 5.58 -6.12
C GLN A 42 22.15 5.36 -7.36
N PRO A 43 23.38 5.90 -7.38
CA PRO A 43 24.45 5.30 -8.20
C PRO A 43 24.73 3.90 -7.60
N GLU A 44 25.06 2.81 -8.31
CA GLU A 44 25.77 2.61 -9.57
C GLU A 44 25.78 1.10 -9.92
N TYR A 45 25.69 0.75 -11.21
CA TYR A 45 26.48 -0.26 -11.95
C TYR A 45 26.26 0.02 -13.45
N GLU A 46 27.11 -0.48 -14.34
CA GLU A 46 27.02 -0.23 -15.81
C GLU A 46 25.57 -0.44 -16.31
N LYS A 47 24.87 -1.49 -15.84
CA LYS A 47 23.58 -1.92 -16.42
C LYS A 47 22.36 -1.81 -15.48
N GLN A 48 22.53 -1.30 -14.27
CA GLN A 48 21.48 -1.27 -13.25
C GLN A 48 21.29 0.13 -12.66
N THR A 49 20.07 0.42 -12.24
CA THR A 49 19.68 1.69 -11.61
C THR A 49 18.83 1.40 -10.38
N GLY A 50 19.34 1.78 -9.21
CA GLY A 50 18.65 1.64 -7.94
C GLY A 50 17.83 2.90 -7.60
N PHE A 51 16.63 2.70 -7.09
CA PHE A 51 15.77 3.74 -6.55
C PHE A 51 15.47 3.39 -5.09
N ARG A 52 15.85 4.26 -4.16
CA ARG A 52 15.57 4.12 -2.74
C ARG A 52 14.35 4.96 -2.38
N GLY A 53 13.40 4.33 -1.71
CA GLY A 53 12.21 4.98 -1.18
C GLY A 53 12.39 5.47 0.25
N ARG A 54 11.31 6.02 0.82
CA ARG A 54 11.27 6.38 2.24
C ARG A 54 11.41 5.14 3.13
N ARG A 55 11.95 5.31 4.34
CA ARG A 55 12.08 4.23 5.34
C ARG A 55 10.75 3.59 5.71
N ASP A 56 9.64 4.30 5.57
CA ASP A 56 8.27 3.88 5.86
C ASP A 56 7.47 3.55 4.60
N ALA A 57 8.11 3.37 3.44
CA ALA A 57 7.41 3.07 2.19
C ALA A 57 7.13 1.57 1.97
N VAL A 58 6.13 1.27 1.13
CA VAL A 58 5.75 -0.08 0.66
C VAL A 58 6.97 -0.79 0.09
N TYR A 59 7.66 -0.16 -0.85
CA TYR A 59 8.98 -0.59 -1.29
C TYR A 59 10.04 0.36 -0.73
N GLY A 60 11.03 -0.19 -0.04
CA GLY A 60 12.22 0.55 0.39
C GLY A 60 13.25 0.66 -0.74
N HIS A 61 13.26 -0.29 -1.67
CA HIS A 61 14.20 -0.33 -2.79
C HIS A 61 13.56 -0.92 -4.05
N LEU A 62 13.82 -0.29 -5.20
CA LEU A 62 13.49 -0.79 -6.53
C LEU A 62 14.75 -0.78 -7.41
N THR A 63 15.01 -1.87 -8.12
CA THR A 63 16.12 -1.93 -9.09
C THR A 63 15.59 -2.09 -10.50
N ILE A 64 16.04 -1.25 -11.43
CA ILE A 64 15.82 -1.42 -12.87
C ILE A 64 17.10 -1.96 -13.49
N GLU A 65 17.05 -3.13 -14.13
CA GLU A 65 18.13 -3.73 -14.91
C GLU A 65 17.86 -3.58 -16.41
N TYR A 66 18.83 -3.07 -17.15
CA TYR A 66 18.75 -2.90 -18.59
C TYR A 66 19.45 -4.06 -19.31
N LYS A 67 18.77 -4.62 -20.31
CA LYS A 67 19.29 -5.68 -21.19
C LYS A 67 19.43 -5.20 -22.64
N LYS A 68 20.21 -5.91 -23.45
CA LYS A 68 20.40 -5.56 -24.86
C LYS A 68 19.07 -5.72 -25.59
N PRO A 69 18.69 -4.82 -26.51
CA PRO A 69 17.41 -4.94 -27.21
C PRO A 69 17.16 -6.31 -27.86
N GLY A 70 16.07 -6.97 -27.45
CA GLY A 70 15.67 -8.30 -27.89
C GLY A 70 16.26 -9.47 -27.09
N GLU A 71 17.12 -9.21 -26.11
CA GLU A 71 17.72 -10.24 -25.26
C GLU A 71 16.70 -10.99 -24.41
N LEU A 72 15.60 -10.31 -24.02
CA LEU A 72 14.52 -10.92 -23.24
C LEU A 72 13.53 -11.73 -24.07
N ALA A 73 13.79 -11.96 -25.37
CA ALA A 73 12.95 -12.83 -26.19
C ALA A 73 13.13 -14.34 -25.88
N GLY A 74 14.28 -14.73 -25.32
CA GLY A 74 14.60 -16.11 -24.98
C GLY A 74 14.34 -16.45 -23.52
N GLU A 75 13.71 -17.60 -23.24
CA GLU A 75 13.42 -18.05 -21.87
C GLU A 75 14.67 -18.22 -21.00
N ASP A 76 15.78 -18.72 -21.55
CA ASP A 76 17.03 -18.87 -20.81
C ASP A 76 17.63 -17.52 -20.38
N ASN A 77 17.51 -16.51 -21.23
CA ASN A 77 17.99 -15.16 -20.92
C ASN A 77 17.11 -14.51 -19.86
N ILE A 78 15.78 -14.67 -19.95
CA ILE A 78 14.83 -14.22 -18.92
C ILE A 78 15.18 -14.87 -17.58
N ASN A 79 15.34 -16.19 -17.54
CA ASN A 79 15.66 -16.92 -16.31
C ASN A 79 17.00 -16.49 -15.72
N ARG A 80 18.01 -16.24 -16.56
CA ARG A 80 19.32 -15.74 -16.11
C ARG A 80 19.22 -14.33 -15.54
N ALA A 81 18.54 -13.42 -16.23
CA ALA A 81 18.33 -12.05 -15.77
C ALA A 81 17.52 -12.02 -14.47
N ALA A 82 16.47 -12.84 -14.36
CA ALA A 82 15.67 -12.97 -13.16
C ALA A 82 16.49 -13.46 -11.95
N LYS A 83 17.36 -14.46 -12.15
CA LYS A 83 18.26 -14.94 -11.09
C LYS A 83 19.27 -13.89 -10.65
N GLN A 84 19.85 -13.16 -11.60
CA GLN A 84 20.79 -12.09 -11.33
C GLN A 84 20.13 -10.98 -10.50
N LEU A 85 18.93 -10.56 -10.92
CA LEU A 85 18.14 -9.55 -10.24
C LEU A 85 17.71 -9.99 -8.84
N ALA A 86 17.24 -11.23 -8.67
CA ALA A 86 16.87 -11.79 -7.36
C ALA A 86 18.04 -11.71 -6.36
N ARG A 87 19.24 -12.17 -6.77
CA ARG A 87 20.46 -12.12 -5.92
C ARG A 87 20.85 -10.70 -5.55
N TYR A 88 20.61 -9.74 -6.43
CA TYR A 88 20.84 -8.33 -6.14
C TYR A 88 19.86 -7.83 -5.07
N LEU A 89 18.56 -8.11 -5.24
CA LEU A 89 17.52 -7.70 -4.30
C LEU A 89 17.71 -8.32 -2.91
N GLU A 90 18.16 -9.57 -2.83
CA GLU A 90 18.52 -10.22 -1.56
C GLU A 90 19.67 -9.52 -0.85
N LYS A 91 20.69 -9.08 -1.60
CA LYS A 91 21.83 -8.32 -1.04
C LYS A 91 21.48 -6.89 -0.66
N ALA A 92 20.54 -6.28 -1.37
CA ALA A 92 20.05 -4.93 -1.09
C ALA A 92 19.10 -4.88 0.12
N SER A 93 18.63 -6.03 0.59
CA SER A 93 17.82 -6.19 1.79
C SER A 93 18.72 -6.33 3.01
N ASP A 94 18.72 -5.33 3.90
CA ASP A 94 19.71 -5.16 4.99
C ASP A 94 19.91 -6.39 5.91
N ASP A 95 18.98 -7.36 5.95
CA ASP A 95 19.10 -8.60 6.75
C ASP A 95 18.57 -9.88 6.07
N ALA A 96 18.21 -9.83 4.77
CA ALA A 96 17.58 -10.93 4.01
C ALA A 96 16.37 -11.60 4.72
N THR A 97 15.74 -10.91 5.68
CA THR A 97 14.52 -11.36 6.33
C THR A 97 13.35 -11.30 5.36
N GLU A 98 12.33 -12.11 5.59
CA GLU A 98 11.15 -12.14 4.74
C GLU A 98 10.47 -10.76 4.67
N GLU A 99 10.40 -10.05 5.81
CA GLU A 99 9.85 -8.70 5.95
C GLU A 99 10.63 -7.69 5.11
N ALA A 100 11.96 -7.81 5.08
CA ALA A 100 12.80 -6.92 4.28
C ALA A 100 12.70 -7.26 2.78
N LEU A 101 12.58 -8.55 2.42
CA LEU A 101 12.35 -9.00 1.04
C LEU A 101 10.98 -8.59 0.48
N LYS A 102 9.93 -8.51 1.31
CA LYS A 102 8.62 -7.96 0.93
C LYS A 102 8.70 -6.50 0.47
N ARG A 103 9.76 -5.78 0.89
CA ARG A 103 9.96 -4.35 0.64
C ARG A 103 10.95 -4.06 -0.49
N VAL A 104 11.34 -5.06 -1.27
CA VAL A 104 12.17 -4.87 -2.47
C VAL A 104 11.46 -5.34 -3.72
N ALA A 105 11.71 -4.66 -4.83
CA ALA A 105 11.18 -5.05 -6.15
C ALA A 105 12.24 -4.86 -7.24
N GLY A 106 12.12 -5.63 -8.30
CA GLY A 106 13.01 -5.58 -9.46
C GLY A 106 12.23 -5.43 -10.75
N VAL A 107 12.83 -4.72 -11.70
CA VAL A 107 12.35 -4.58 -13.08
C VAL A 107 13.50 -4.89 -14.01
N CYS A 108 13.24 -5.63 -15.08
CA CYS A 108 14.22 -5.82 -16.15
C CYS A 108 13.60 -5.43 -17.49
N ILE A 109 14.29 -4.61 -18.28
CA ILE A 109 13.78 -4.04 -19.53
C ILE A 109 14.85 -4.10 -20.63
N ASP A 110 14.46 -4.54 -21.83
CA ASP A 110 15.31 -4.50 -23.02
C ASP A 110 14.80 -3.53 -24.11
N GLY A 111 13.81 -2.72 -23.77
CA GLY A 111 13.19 -1.74 -24.67
C GLY A 111 12.13 -2.33 -25.62
N LYS A 112 12.04 -3.66 -25.72
CA LYS A 112 10.94 -4.37 -26.40
C LYS A 112 10.05 -5.12 -25.42
N LEU A 113 10.68 -5.74 -24.42
CA LEU A 113 10.08 -6.55 -23.37
C LEU A 113 10.50 -6.01 -22.00
N ILE A 114 9.63 -6.23 -21.02
CA ILE A 114 9.82 -5.86 -19.62
C ILE A 114 9.26 -6.98 -18.72
N PHE A 115 9.97 -7.33 -17.65
CA PHE A 115 9.42 -8.19 -16.60
C PHE A 115 9.62 -7.57 -15.21
N PHE A 116 8.80 -8.00 -14.26
CA PHE A 116 8.84 -7.57 -12.88
C PHE A 116 9.17 -8.76 -11.97
N LEU A 117 9.90 -8.48 -10.91
CA LEU A 117 10.30 -9.45 -9.90
C LEU A 117 9.89 -8.92 -8.52
N ARG A 118 9.07 -9.67 -7.78
CA ARG A 118 8.68 -9.32 -6.40
C ARG A 118 8.65 -10.54 -5.50
N TYR A 119 8.94 -10.34 -4.23
CA TYR A 119 8.88 -11.41 -3.24
C TYR A 119 7.43 -11.73 -2.86
N TRP A 120 7.10 -13.01 -2.74
CA TRP A 120 5.83 -13.49 -2.18
C TRP A 120 6.07 -14.33 -0.91
N PRO A 121 5.40 -14.01 0.20
CA PRO A 121 5.36 -14.82 1.41
C PRO A 121 4.85 -16.24 1.16
N ALA A 122 5.34 -17.21 1.94
CA ALA A 122 4.94 -18.61 1.86
C ALA A 122 3.42 -18.79 2.03
N GLU A 123 2.84 -18.05 2.97
CA GLU A 123 1.42 -18.13 3.36
C GLU A 123 0.50 -17.73 2.20
N LEU A 124 0.93 -16.76 1.39
CA LEU A 124 0.22 -16.32 0.19
C LEU A 124 0.45 -17.26 -1.00
N THR A 125 1.46 -18.13 -0.92
CA THR A 125 1.77 -19.12 -1.97
C THR A 125 0.84 -20.34 -1.87
N HIS A 126 0.25 -20.61 -0.70
CA HIS A 126 -0.72 -21.70 -0.47
C HIS A 126 -2.19 -21.29 -0.70
N ALA A 127 -2.50 -19.99 -0.74
CA ALA A 127 -3.85 -19.49 -1.00
C ALA A 127 -4.18 -19.55 -2.51
N ARG A 128 -4.81 -20.66 -2.95
CA ARG A 128 -5.34 -20.94 -4.31
C ARG A 128 -4.59 -20.23 -5.46
N PRO A 129 -3.68 -20.93 -6.18
CA PRO A 129 -2.95 -20.30 -7.28
C PRO A 129 -3.92 -19.91 -8.40
N LEU A 130 -4.09 -18.60 -8.63
CA LEU A 130 -4.35 -18.11 -9.98
C LEU A 130 -3.24 -18.69 -10.85
N ARG A 131 -3.61 -19.52 -11.83
CA ARG A 131 -2.69 -20.24 -12.71
C ARG A 131 -1.76 -19.25 -13.44
N VAL A 132 -0.62 -18.95 -12.84
CA VAL A 132 0.56 -18.44 -13.52
C VAL A 132 1.67 -19.43 -13.25
N LYS A 133 1.89 -20.36 -14.19
CA LYS A 133 2.91 -21.43 -14.12
C LYS A 133 4.35 -20.88 -14.24
N ARG A 134 4.75 -19.89 -13.43
CA ARG A 134 6.13 -19.37 -13.41
C ARG A 134 6.63 -19.06 -12.01
N GLN A 135 6.36 -19.95 -11.04
CA GLN A 135 7.21 -20.02 -9.87
C GLN A 135 8.55 -20.61 -10.32
N LEU A 136 9.62 -19.79 -10.29
CA LEU A 136 10.96 -20.24 -10.62
C LEU A 136 11.48 -21.08 -9.46
N SER A 137 11.42 -22.41 -9.57
CA SER A 137 12.03 -23.36 -8.61
C SER A 137 13.56 -23.37 -8.72
N LEU A 138 14.21 -22.21 -8.62
CA LEU A 138 15.61 -22.04 -9.05
C LEU A 138 16.60 -21.75 -7.91
N PHE A 139 16.17 -21.80 -6.66
CA PHE A 139 17.03 -21.62 -5.51
C PHE A 139 16.84 -22.77 -4.52
N ASN A 140 17.74 -23.75 -4.58
CA ASN A 140 18.00 -24.64 -3.45
C ASN A 140 18.74 -23.81 -2.39
N ALA A 141 18.00 -23.16 -1.52
CA ALA A 141 18.51 -22.67 -0.26
C ALA A 141 17.43 -22.93 0.79
N GLU A 142 17.76 -23.76 1.78
CA GLU A 142 17.00 -23.82 3.02
C GLU A 142 17.10 -22.45 3.72
N LYS A 143 16.20 -21.51 3.38
CA LYS A 143 15.82 -20.34 4.18
C LYS A 143 14.79 -19.47 3.42
N ALA A 144 13.71 -19.15 4.14
CA ALA A 144 12.45 -18.51 3.72
C ALA A 144 11.56 -19.41 2.83
N GLU A 145 10.38 -19.79 3.34
CA GLU A 145 9.41 -20.65 2.61
C GLU A 145 8.71 -19.91 1.45
N GLY A 146 8.86 -18.58 1.36
CA GLY A 146 8.40 -17.75 0.23
C GLY A 146 9.42 -17.66 -0.91
N GLY A 147 9.13 -16.86 -1.93
CA GLY A 147 10.07 -16.71 -3.06
C GLY A 147 9.76 -15.56 -4.02
N PHE A 148 10.77 -15.18 -4.82
CA PHE A 148 10.60 -14.22 -5.89
C PHE A 148 9.75 -14.79 -7.02
N GLN A 149 8.73 -14.04 -7.42
CA GLN A 149 7.84 -14.36 -8.52
C GLN A 149 8.17 -13.48 -9.71
N LEU A 150 8.28 -14.11 -10.88
CA LEU A 150 8.49 -13.42 -12.14
C LEU A 150 7.14 -13.13 -12.82
N LEU A 151 6.87 -11.85 -13.04
CA LEU A 151 5.69 -11.36 -13.76
C LEU A 151 6.13 -10.88 -15.13
N GLY A 152 5.68 -11.57 -16.18
CA GLY A 152 6.03 -11.29 -17.58
C GLY A 152 6.87 -12.40 -18.23
N PRO A 153 7.68 -12.07 -19.26
CA PRO A 153 7.86 -10.73 -19.82
C PRO A 153 6.60 -10.24 -20.54
N TYR A 154 6.42 -8.93 -20.57
CA TYR A 154 5.38 -8.21 -21.30
C TYR A 154 6.02 -7.35 -22.38
N PRO A 155 5.35 -7.08 -23.50
CA PRO A 155 5.75 -6.03 -24.41
C PRO A 155 5.81 -4.67 -23.69
N VAL A 156 6.76 -3.81 -24.06
CA VAL A 156 6.84 -2.44 -23.55
C VAL A 156 5.70 -1.63 -24.17
N THR A 157 4.60 -1.49 -23.43
CA THR A 157 3.39 -0.75 -23.82
C THR A 157 3.05 0.31 -22.77
N SER A 158 1.94 1.05 -22.97
CA SER A 158 1.46 1.99 -21.95
C SER A 158 1.15 1.27 -20.63
N GLU A 159 0.54 0.09 -20.70
CA GLU A 159 0.07 -0.69 -19.57
C GLU A 159 1.24 -1.26 -18.75
N SER A 160 2.27 -1.81 -19.41
CA SER A 160 3.46 -2.31 -18.72
C SER A 160 4.28 -1.18 -18.11
N LEU A 161 4.33 -0.02 -18.77
CA LEU A 161 5.00 1.16 -18.20
C LEU A 161 4.21 1.74 -17.03
N GLU A 162 2.87 1.71 -17.06
CA GLU A 162 2.06 2.09 -15.89
C GLU A 162 2.37 1.19 -14.70
N GLU A 163 2.57 -0.11 -14.91
CA GLU A 163 3.03 -1.02 -13.86
C GLU A 163 4.40 -0.60 -13.30
N LEU A 164 5.39 -0.31 -14.16
CA LEU A 164 6.68 0.24 -13.72
C LEU A 164 6.51 1.50 -12.86
N PHE A 165 5.67 2.45 -13.27
CA PHE A 165 5.43 3.66 -12.49
C PHE A 165 4.63 3.41 -11.21
N ARG A 166 3.81 2.34 -11.13
CA ARG A 166 3.19 1.89 -9.87
C ARG A 166 4.26 1.42 -8.88
N TYR A 167 5.24 0.63 -9.33
CA TYR A 167 6.39 0.23 -8.51
C TYR A 167 7.22 1.42 -8.03
N LEU A 168 7.57 2.34 -8.94
CA LEU A 168 8.29 3.57 -8.59
C LEU A 168 7.52 4.44 -7.60
N SER A 169 6.20 4.58 -7.77
CA SER A 169 5.35 5.36 -6.87
C SER A 169 5.23 4.72 -5.48
N ALA A 170 5.28 3.39 -5.40
CA ALA A 170 5.24 2.64 -4.14
C ALA A 170 6.50 2.85 -3.27
N LEU A 171 7.57 3.45 -3.82
CA LEU A 171 8.73 3.92 -3.03
C LEU A 171 8.40 5.11 -2.10
N ARG A 172 7.24 5.75 -2.28
CA ARG A 172 6.79 6.90 -1.47
C ARG A 172 5.58 6.61 -0.60
N ARG A 173 4.80 5.59 -0.96
CA ARG A 173 3.53 5.27 -0.30
C ARG A 173 3.79 4.48 0.96
N ARG A 174 3.14 4.82 2.06
CA ARG A 174 3.16 3.98 3.27
C ARG A 174 2.38 2.69 3.04
N PRO A 175 2.86 1.55 3.58
CA PRO A 175 2.10 0.31 3.49
C PRO A 175 0.84 0.40 4.36
N LEU A 176 -0.23 -0.24 3.89
CA LEU A 176 -1.45 -0.45 4.65
C LEU A 176 -1.30 -1.65 5.59
N SER A 177 -0.18 -1.74 6.32
CA SER A 177 0.02 -2.75 7.37
C SER A 177 -0.49 -2.23 8.71
N PRO A 178 -0.66 -3.10 9.72
CA PRO A 178 -1.19 -2.69 11.02
C PRO A 178 -0.41 -1.56 11.69
N GLU A 179 0.93 -1.56 11.57
CA GLU A 179 1.80 -0.67 12.32
C GLU A 179 1.71 0.80 11.84
N PRO A 180 1.86 1.13 10.53
CA PRO A 180 1.69 2.49 10.05
C PRO A 180 0.25 2.99 10.20
N LEU A 181 -0.74 2.09 10.10
CA LEU A 181 -2.14 2.45 10.36
C LEU A 181 -2.35 2.82 11.84
N ALA A 182 -1.75 2.07 12.76
CA ALA A 182 -1.80 2.39 14.19
C ALA A 182 -1.05 3.69 14.51
N GLU A 183 0.06 3.99 13.83
CA GLU A 183 0.79 5.25 14.00
C GLU A 183 -0.05 6.46 13.55
N GLU A 184 -0.71 6.37 12.40
CA GLU A 184 -1.49 7.46 11.82
C GLU A 184 -2.88 7.61 12.46
N PHE A 185 -3.55 6.51 12.76
CA PHE A 185 -4.95 6.50 13.19
C PHE A 185 -5.14 6.08 14.65
N GLY A 186 -4.09 5.65 15.35
CA GLY A 186 -4.16 5.18 16.73
C GLY A 186 -4.03 6.27 17.80
N PRO A 187 -3.99 5.88 19.09
CA PRO A 187 -3.88 6.82 20.20
C PRO A 187 -2.59 7.65 20.11
N GLY A 188 -2.70 8.94 20.39
CA GLY A 188 -1.60 9.91 20.30
C GLY A 188 -1.54 10.64 18.96
N SER A 189 -2.24 10.18 17.92
CA SER A 189 -2.30 10.87 16.63
C SER A 189 -3.29 12.03 16.66
N GLN A 190 -2.98 13.09 15.92
CA GLN A 190 -3.84 14.28 15.84
C GLN A 190 -5.25 13.95 15.29
N PRO A 191 -5.41 13.17 14.21
CA PRO A 191 -6.75 12.79 13.72
C PRO A 191 -7.55 12.01 14.75
N ALA A 192 -6.91 11.06 15.45
CA ALA A 192 -7.57 10.23 16.45
C ALA A 192 -8.06 11.07 17.63
N GLN A 193 -7.21 11.96 18.16
CA GLN A 193 -7.59 12.84 19.27
C GLN A 193 -8.73 13.79 18.89
N ALA A 194 -8.67 14.37 17.69
CA ALA A 194 -9.70 15.30 17.23
C ALA A 194 -11.07 14.61 17.03
N LEU A 195 -11.10 13.48 16.31
CA LEU A 195 -12.35 12.81 15.98
C LEU A 195 -12.95 12.06 17.16
N VAL A 196 -12.14 11.35 17.95
CA VAL A 196 -12.64 10.65 19.15
C VAL A 196 -13.12 11.66 20.18
N GLY A 197 -12.42 12.78 20.36
CA GLY A 197 -12.88 13.88 21.21
C GLY A 197 -14.23 14.45 20.77
N ALA A 198 -14.40 14.70 19.46
CA ALA A 198 -15.66 15.17 18.89
C ALA A 198 -16.80 14.16 19.09
N PHE A 199 -16.55 12.87 18.87
CA PHE A 199 -17.55 11.82 19.08
C PHE A 199 -17.93 11.66 20.55
N TYR A 200 -16.94 11.71 21.45
CA TYR A 200 -17.18 11.66 22.88
C TYR A 200 -18.05 12.84 23.34
N GLN A 201 -17.73 14.05 22.90
CA GLN A 201 -18.51 15.24 23.21
C GLN A 201 -19.94 15.13 22.65
N ALA A 202 -20.10 14.70 21.40
CA ALA A 202 -21.41 14.52 20.79
C ALA A 202 -22.24 13.46 21.53
N LEU A 203 -21.61 12.36 21.95
CA LEU A 203 -22.26 11.27 22.69
C LEU A 203 -22.68 11.68 24.11
N THR A 204 -21.87 12.50 24.80
CA THR A 204 -22.18 12.93 26.17
C THR A 204 -23.15 14.09 26.25
N SER A 205 -23.28 14.88 25.17
CA SER A 205 -24.19 16.03 25.10
C SER A 205 -25.47 15.78 24.30
N THR A 206 -25.66 14.57 23.73
CA THR A 206 -26.82 14.31 22.87
C THR A 206 -28.11 14.08 23.64
N ASP A 207 -29.20 14.62 23.09
CA ASP A 207 -30.57 14.29 23.48
C ASP A 207 -31.26 13.31 22.52
N SER A 208 -30.57 12.85 21.48
CA SER A 208 -31.11 11.90 20.51
C SER A 208 -31.42 10.54 21.16
N GLY A 209 -32.70 10.15 21.15
CA GLY A 209 -33.13 8.83 21.60
C GLY A 209 -32.49 7.69 20.79
N LEU A 210 -32.22 7.90 19.49
CA LEU A 210 -31.55 6.90 18.65
C LEU A 210 -30.11 6.66 19.10
N VAL A 211 -29.35 7.72 19.39
CA VAL A 211 -27.94 7.57 19.79
C VAL A 211 -27.85 6.89 21.16
N LYS A 212 -28.73 7.28 22.09
CA LYS A 212 -28.86 6.63 23.41
C LYS A 212 -29.22 5.14 23.27
N ALA A 213 -30.15 4.79 22.38
CA ALA A 213 -30.52 3.41 22.12
C ALA A 213 -29.35 2.59 21.54
N LEU A 214 -28.63 3.12 20.55
CA LEU A 214 -27.46 2.48 19.96
C LEU A 214 -26.33 2.28 20.99
N PHE A 215 -26.08 3.28 21.82
CA PHE A 215 -25.11 3.18 22.92
C PHE A 215 -25.50 2.09 23.92
N ASN A 216 -26.76 2.08 24.38
CA ASN A 216 -27.24 1.08 25.34
C ASN A 216 -27.18 -0.34 24.76
N GLN A 217 -27.51 -0.50 23.47
CA GLN A 217 -27.40 -1.78 22.78
C GLN A 217 -25.94 -2.24 22.69
N TRP A 218 -25.03 -1.35 22.29
CA TRP A 218 -23.61 -1.64 22.28
C TRP A 218 -23.10 -1.99 23.68
N GLU A 219 -23.50 -1.23 24.71
CA GLU A 219 -23.10 -1.45 26.10
C GLU A 219 -23.55 -2.83 26.59
N TYR A 220 -24.78 -3.23 26.27
CA TYR A 220 -25.29 -4.56 26.59
C TYR A 220 -24.43 -5.65 25.94
N THR A 221 -24.18 -5.56 24.62
CA THR A 221 -23.36 -6.55 23.91
C THR A 221 -21.93 -6.58 24.46
N PHE A 222 -21.35 -5.41 24.73
CA PHE A 222 -20.01 -5.29 25.29
C PHE A 222 -19.93 -5.92 26.68
N GLY A 223 -20.89 -5.64 27.56
CA GLY A 223 -20.95 -6.20 28.91
C GLY A 223 -21.11 -7.72 28.97
N VAL A 224 -21.85 -8.30 28.01
CA VAL A 224 -21.99 -9.77 27.89
C VAL A 224 -20.66 -10.43 27.51
N VAL A 225 -19.86 -9.79 26.66
CA VAL A 225 -18.59 -10.36 26.16
C VAL A 225 -17.44 -10.17 27.15
N TYR A 226 -17.39 -9.05 27.87
CA TYR A 226 -16.23 -8.64 28.67
C TYR A 226 -16.47 -8.64 30.19
N GLY A 227 -17.54 -9.28 30.67
CA GLY A 227 -18.06 -9.22 32.04
C GLY A 227 -17.02 -9.09 33.17
N GLU A 228 -16.06 -10.03 33.28
CA GLU A 228 -15.06 -10.05 34.36
C GLU A 228 -13.81 -9.16 34.11
N GLU A 229 -13.56 -8.70 32.88
CA GLU A 229 -12.39 -7.88 32.51
C GLU A 229 -12.61 -6.37 32.67
N THR A 230 -13.88 -5.94 32.83
CA THR A 230 -14.26 -4.52 32.98
C THR A 230 -13.57 -3.82 34.16
N VAL A 231 -13.34 -4.52 35.27
CA VAL A 231 -12.67 -3.98 36.47
C VAL A 231 -11.16 -3.75 36.25
N ARG A 232 -10.53 -4.50 35.34
CA ARG A 232 -9.12 -4.27 34.95
C ARG A 232 -9.00 -3.08 33.99
N ALA A 233 -9.93 -2.96 33.05
CA ALA A 233 -9.96 -1.88 32.05
C ALA A 233 -10.21 -0.48 32.66
N GLU A 234 -10.88 -0.40 33.82
CA GLU A 234 -11.05 0.89 34.53
C GLU A 234 -9.72 1.52 34.98
N LYS A 235 -8.67 0.71 35.20
CA LYS A 235 -7.34 1.21 35.55
C LYS A 235 -6.62 1.86 34.37
N ASP A 236 -7.00 1.48 33.15
CA ASP A 236 -6.38 1.95 31.91
C ASP A 236 -7.10 3.18 31.33
N VAL A 237 -8.24 3.58 31.93
CA VAL A 237 -9.03 4.76 31.54
C VAL A 237 -8.18 6.04 31.43
N PRO A 238 -7.30 6.38 32.40
CA PRO A 238 -6.51 7.59 32.30
C PRO A 238 -5.50 7.57 31.15
N GLU A 239 -5.00 6.39 30.78
CA GLU A 239 -4.09 6.20 29.66
C GLU A 239 -4.84 6.30 28.33
N LEU A 240 -5.98 5.63 28.20
CA LEU A 240 -6.88 5.72 27.06
C LEU A 240 -7.33 7.17 26.81
N ALA A 241 -7.77 7.85 27.88
CA ALA A 241 -8.21 9.24 27.82
C ALA A 241 -7.07 10.15 27.34
N ARG A 242 -5.85 9.95 27.85
CA ARG A 242 -4.68 10.70 27.39
C ARG A 242 -4.37 10.43 25.92
N GLY A 243 -4.39 9.17 25.50
CA GLY A 243 -4.11 8.77 24.11
C GLY A 243 -5.06 9.44 23.12
N TYR A 244 -6.35 9.50 23.44
CA TYR A 244 -7.38 10.08 22.57
C TYR A 244 -7.78 11.53 22.91
N GLY A 245 -7.04 12.22 23.78
CA GLY A 245 -7.31 13.62 24.11
C GLY A 245 -8.65 13.87 24.82
N LEU A 246 -9.14 12.88 25.57
CA LEU A 246 -10.40 12.94 26.31
C LEU A 246 -10.21 13.56 27.71
N PRO A 247 -11.31 14.02 28.37
CA PRO A 247 -11.27 14.46 29.75
C PRO A 247 -10.70 13.39 30.69
N LYS A 248 -9.97 13.80 31.75
CA LYS A 248 -9.37 12.86 32.72
C LYS A 248 -10.39 11.96 33.42
N GLU A 249 -11.60 12.49 33.62
CA GLU A 249 -12.72 11.77 34.26
C GLU A 249 -13.68 11.18 33.21
N ALA A 250 -13.21 10.97 31.97
CA ALA A 250 -14.03 10.39 30.93
C ALA A 250 -14.53 9.00 31.34
N GLY A 251 -15.86 8.82 31.33
CA GLY A 251 -16.45 7.50 31.58
C GLY A 251 -15.96 6.47 30.56
N LEU A 252 -15.39 5.36 31.04
CA LEU A 252 -14.77 4.30 30.23
C LEU A 252 -15.67 3.86 29.07
N ARG A 253 -16.95 3.63 29.34
CA ARG A 253 -17.91 3.10 28.37
C ARG A 253 -18.18 4.07 27.23
N TYR A 254 -18.35 5.35 27.54
CA TYR A 254 -18.50 6.41 26.55
C TYR A 254 -17.21 6.59 25.72
N ALA A 255 -16.04 6.49 26.36
CA ALA A 255 -14.76 6.57 25.67
C ALA A 255 -14.58 5.41 24.69
N LEU A 256 -14.82 4.17 25.14
CA LEU A 256 -14.73 2.97 24.30
C LEU A 256 -15.74 3.00 23.15
N PHE A 257 -16.98 3.44 23.39
CA PHE A 257 -17.95 3.61 22.31
C PHE A 257 -17.44 4.61 21.25
N ALA A 258 -16.97 5.78 21.67
CA ALA A 258 -16.43 6.80 20.75
C ALA A 258 -15.23 6.28 19.95
N VAL A 259 -14.30 5.56 20.58
CA VAL A 259 -13.15 4.93 19.92
C VAL A 259 -13.60 3.87 18.91
N HIS A 260 -14.56 3.00 19.27
CA HIS A 260 -15.11 2.01 18.34
C HIS A 260 -15.84 2.64 17.16
N THR A 261 -16.63 3.70 17.39
CA THR A 261 -17.29 4.47 16.33
C THR A 261 -16.26 5.07 15.37
N TYR A 262 -15.16 5.60 15.90
CA TYR A 262 -14.04 6.12 15.12
C TYR A 262 -13.37 5.07 14.24
N PHE A 263 -13.01 3.91 14.79
CA PHE A 263 -12.42 2.85 13.96
C PHE A 263 -13.42 2.29 12.95
N ALA A 264 -14.71 2.20 13.30
CA ALA A 264 -15.75 1.81 12.35
C ALA A 264 -15.85 2.79 11.17
N LEU A 265 -15.75 4.10 11.43
CA LEU A 265 -15.72 5.12 10.37
C LEU A 265 -14.49 4.95 9.48
N ILE A 266 -13.29 4.80 10.06
CA ILE A 266 -12.05 4.61 9.28
C ILE A 266 -12.16 3.37 8.39
N MET A 267 -12.60 2.24 8.95
CA MET A 267 -12.77 1.00 8.19
C MET A 267 -13.75 1.17 7.02
N LYS A 268 -14.85 1.89 7.22
CA LYS A 268 -15.80 2.21 6.15
C LYS A 268 -15.20 3.10 5.06
N LEU A 269 -14.44 4.13 5.44
CA LEU A 269 -13.75 5.01 4.49
C LEU A 269 -12.72 4.25 3.65
N ILE A 270 -11.91 3.40 4.30
CA ILE A 270 -10.94 2.55 3.60
C ILE A 270 -11.66 1.57 2.66
N ALA A 271 -12.71 0.90 3.13
CA ALA A 271 -13.47 -0.05 2.31
C ALA A 271 -14.10 0.63 1.08
N ALA A 272 -14.72 1.79 1.27
CA ALA A 272 -15.32 2.56 0.18
C ALA A 272 -14.26 3.01 -0.84
N GLU A 273 -13.11 3.50 -0.39
CA GLU A 273 -12.02 3.90 -1.28
C GLU A 273 -11.44 2.69 -2.05
N VAL A 274 -11.21 1.56 -1.37
CA VAL A 274 -10.71 0.33 -2.02
C VAL A 274 -11.66 -0.16 -3.12
N LEU A 275 -12.98 -0.04 -2.92
CA LEU A 275 -13.97 -0.37 -3.95
C LEU A 275 -13.96 0.63 -5.11
N SER A 276 -13.75 1.93 -4.84
CA SER A 276 -13.61 2.93 -5.92
C SER A 276 -12.40 2.65 -6.82
N LEU A 277 -11.38 1.97 -6.30
CA LEU A 277 -10.13 1.66 -7.02
C LEU A 277 -10.19 0.36 -7.85
N GLN A 278 -11.28 -0.42 -7.78
CA GLN A 278 -11.41 -1.65 -8.57
C GLN A 278 -11.58 -1.34 -10.07
N GLN A 279 -10.97 -2.17 -10.94
CA GLN A 279 -11.10 -2.00 -12.39
C GLN A 279 -12.57 -2.08 -12.83
N GLY A 280 -13.03 -1.05 -13.55
CA GLY A 280 -14.43 -0.94 -13.99
C GLY A 280 -15.37 -0.25 -13.00
N SER A 281 -14.86 0.22 -11.84
CA SER A 281 -15.65 1.03 -10.91
C SER A 281 -15.94 2.41 -11.53
N PHE A 282 -17.22 2.76 -11.62
CA PHE A 282 -17.69 4.09 -12.00
C PHE A 282 -17.78 5.04 -10.79
N ALA A 283 -17.52 4.53 -9.58
CA ALA A 283 -17.58 5.32 -8.37
C ALA A 283 -16.32 6.20 -8.28
N PRO A 284 -16.46 7.53 -8.19
CA PRO A 284 -15.32 8.42 -7.97
C PRO A 284 -14.71 8.17 -6.58
N SER A 285 -13.44 8.52 -6.41
CA SER A 285 -12.77 8.48 -5.10
C SER A 285 -13.60 9.23 -4.07
N LEU A 286 -14.00 8.53 -3.01
CA LEU A 286 -14.79 9.13 -1.93
C LEU A 286 -13.91 10.11 -1.18
N ILE A 287 -12.71 9.68 -0.80
CA ILE A 287 -11.78 10.47 0.02
C ILE A 287 -11.32 11.73 -0.72
N GLY A 288 -11.13 11.66 -2.04
CA GLY A 288 -10.71 12.80 -2.84
C GLY A 288 -11.67 13.98 -2.85
N GLN A 289 -12.96 13.75 -2.54
CA GLN A 289 -14.00 14.78 -2.60
C GLN A 289 -14.34 15.39 -1.23
N LEU A 290 -14.17 14.64 -0.14
CA LEU A 290 -14.56 15.06 1.20
C LEU A 290 -13.99 16.42 1.63
N PRO A 291 -12.70 16.76 1.39
CA PRO A 291 -12.12 18.03 1.85
C PRO A 291 -12.74 19.28 1.22
N ALA A 292 -13.38 19.14 0.05
CA ALA A 292 -14.00 20.25 -0.67
C ALA A 292 -15.47 20.47 -0.30
N MET A 293 -16.09 19.52 0.42
CA MET A 293 -17.52 19.55 0.74
C MET A 293 -17.83 20.54 1.88
N GLY A 294 -18.98 21.21 1.77
CA GLY A 294 -19.53 21.99 2.88
C GLY A 294 -20.10 21.10 4.00
N PRO A 295 -20.41 21.64 5.20
CA PRO A 295 -20.89 20.84 6.32
C PRO A 295 -22.18 20.04 6.05
N VAL A 296 -23.11 20.61 5.27
CA VAL A 296 -24.38 19.95 4.92
C VAL A 296 -24.15 18.79 3.95
N GLU A 297 -23.31 19.01 2.94
CA GLU A 297 -22.94 18.00 1.94
C GLU A 297 -22.17 16.86 2.60
N LEU A 298 -21.19 17.19 3.45
CA LEU A 298 -20.44 16.19 4.20
C LEU A 298 -21.37 15.33 5.07
N LYS A 299 -22.34 15.96 5.75
CA LYS A 299 -23.33 15.21 6.54
C LYS A 299 -24.17 14.27 5.68
N SER A 300 -24.61 14.71 4.50
CA SER A 300 -25.34 13.87 3.55
C SER A 300 -24.47 12.69 3.09
N GLN A 301 -23.22 12.96 2.73
CA GLN A 301 -22.27 11.94 2.28
C GLN A 301 -21.97 10.90 3.36
N MET A 302 -21.85 11.33 4.62
CA MET A 302 -21.66 10.43 5.76
C MET A 302 -22.91 9.58 6.03
N ALA A 303 -24.11 10.14 5.91
CA ALA A 303 -25.36 9.38 6.04
C ALA A 303 -25.48 8.30 4.95
N GLU A 304 -25.12 8.62 3.70
CA GLU A 304 -25.06 7.63 2.62
C GLU A 304 -24.04 6.52 2.91
N LEU A 305 -22.85 6.87 3.40
CA LEU A 305 -21.84 5.89 3.80
C LEU A 305 -22.34 4.97 4.93
N GLU A 306 -23.11 5.51 5.87
CA GLU A 306 -23.69 4.76 6.98
C GLU A 306 -24.77 3.77 6.54
N ASP A 307 -25.65 4.18 5.63
CA ASP A 307 -26.74 3.35 5.08
C ASP A 307 -26.25 2.28 4.08
N GLY A 308 -24.94 2.23 3.83
CA GLY A 308 -24.30 1.26 2.94
C GLY A 308 -24.26 1.70 1.48
N GLY A 309 -24.38 3.00 1.19
CA GLY A 309 -24.44 3.64 -0.14
C GLY A 309 -23.83 2.85 -1.29
N VAL A 310 -22.51 2.95 -1.50
CA VAL A 310 -21.76 2.31 -2.61
C VAL A 310 -21.75 0.77 -2.53
N PHE A 311 -22.24 0.18 -1.44
CA PHE A 311 -22.25 -1.27 -1.18
C PHE A 311 -23.59 -1.94 -1.47
N ARG A 312 -24.65 -1.17 -1.80
CA ARG A 312 -26.02 -1.68 -2.06
C ARG A 312 -26.33 -1.98 -3.54
N THR A 313 -25.36 -1.90 -4.44
CA THR A 313 -25.52 -2.29 -5.85
C THR A 313 -25.37 -3.78 -6.08
#